data_AF-A0A2N0NTY4-F1
#
_entry.id   AF-A0A2N0NTY4-F1
#
_cell.length_a   1.000
_cell.length_b   1.000
_cell.length_c   1.000
_cell.angle_alpha   90.00
_cell.angle_beta   90.00
_cell.angle_gamma   90.00
#
_symmetry.space_group_name_H-M   'P 1'
#
loop_
_entity.id
_entity.type
_entity.pdbx_description
1 polymer ?
#
loop_
_entity_poly.entity_id
_entity_poly.type
_entity_poly.pdbx_seq_one_letter_code
_entity_poly.pdbx_strand_id
1 'polypeptide(L)'
;MSFNVAGSSTSDLSLSTVKELNTPEKLNRFLKGRLENIDTHINTLTVQEVDGVTFLEITQEYLTKNLEIPLGPAKKILKLINEIKEEHSTAGIGSLISGIAGLKLQGN
;
A
#
# COMPACT_ATOMS: atom_id res chain seq x y z
N MET A 1 -20.03 30.27 -5.02
CA MET A 1 -18.76 29.55 -4.75
C MET A 1 -19.16 28.13 -4.41
N SER A 2 -18.93 27.18 -5.33
CA SER A 2 -19.41 25.82 -5.19
C SER A 2 -18.49 25.04 -4.27
N PHE A 3 -18.99 24.63 -3.11
CA PHE A 3 -18.32 23.65 -2.25
C PHE A 3 -18.53 22.28 -2.89
N ASN A 4 -17.56 21.81 -3.67
CA ASN A 4 -17.53 20.41 -4.07
C ASN A 4 -16.98 19.61 -2.89
N VAL A 5 -17.81 19.45 -1.85
CA VAL A 5 -17.56 18.48 -0.77
C VAL A 5 -17.90 17.11 -1.37
N ALA A 6 -16.88 16.44 -1.91
CA ALA A 6 -16.93 15.02 -2.17
C ALA A 6 -16.95 14.31 -0.81
N GLY A 7 -18.14 14.17 -0.25
CA GLY A 7 -18.36 13.49 1.01
C GLY A 7 -18.61 12.01 0.79
N SER A 8 -17.80 11.18 1.47
CA SER A 8 -18.10 9.81 1.91
C SER A 8 -18.09 8.73 0.82
N SER A 9 -17.52 7.54 0.96
CA SER A 9 -17.04 6.80 2.14
C SER A 9 -16.12 5.68 1.65
N THR A 10 -14.82 5.93 1.66
CA THR A 10 -13.79 4.94 1.92
C THR A 10 -12.72 5.73 2.66
N SER A 11 -12.13 5.21 3.72
CA SER A 11 -10.94 5.84 4.30
C SER A 11 -9.88 5.85 3.21
N ASP A 12 -9.73 6.97 2.49
CA ASP A 12 -9.03 7.09 1.20
C ASP A 12 -7.71 6.30 1.22
N LEU A 13 -7.43 5.50 0.18
CA LEU A 13 -6.26 4.61 0.15
C LEU A 13 -4.96 5.40 -0.15
N SER A 14 -4.87 6.62 0.37
CA SER A 14 -3.78 7.52 0.02
C SER A 14 -2.54 7.26 0.88
N LEU A 15 -1.37 7.46 0.26
CA LEU A 15 -0.08 7.42 0.95
C LEU A 15 -0.03 8.38 2.16
N SER A 16 -0.62 9.57 2.03
CA SER A 16 -0.68 10.58 3.09
C SER A 16 -1.52 10.10 4.28
N THR A 17 -2.69 9.52 4.02
CA THR A 17 -3.55 8.96 5.06
C THR A 17 -2.83 7.88 5.85
N VAL A 18 -2.10 6.98 5.18
CA VAL A 18 -1.37 5.90 5.85
C VAL A 18 -0.23 6.46 6.71
N LYS A 19 0.51 7.47 6.24
CA LYS A 19 1.55 8.14 7.03
C LYS A 19 1.02 8.82 8.29
N GLU A 20 -0.23 9.29 8.29
CA GLU A 20 -0.88 9.91 9.45
C GLU A 20 -1.34 8.88 10.51
N LEU A 21 -1.29 7.58 10.21
CA LEU A 21 -1.59 6.49 11.16
C LEU A 21 -0.43 6.27 12.13
N ASN A 22 -0.17 7.28 12.95
CA ASN A 22 0.97 7.38 13.87
C ASN A 22 0.90 6.49 15.13
N THR A 23 -0.07 5.57 15.19
CA THR A 23 -0.22 4.64 16.32
C THR A 23 -0.56 3.26 15.78
N PRO A 24 -0.03 2.19 16.38
CA PRO A 24 -0.29 0.82 15.94
C PRO A 24 -1.77 0.44 15.89
N GLU A 25 -2.61 0.99 16.78
CA GLU A 25 -4.06 0.73 16.84
C GLU A 25 -4.81 1.37 15.66
N LYS A 26 -4.44 2.60 15.29
CA LYS A 26 -5.01 3.28 14.11
C LYS A 26 -4.68 2.50 12.84
N LEU A 27 -3.43 2.06 12.69
CA LEU A 27 -3.02 1.22 11.58
C LEU A 27 -3.79 -0.12 11.58
N ASN A 28 -3.88 -0.80 12.72
CA ASN A 28 -4.62 -2.06 12.85
C ASN A 28 -6.06 -1.93 12.37
N ARG A 29 -6.77 -0.90 12.86
CA ARG A 29 -8.17 -0.63 12.49
C ARG A 29 -8.31 -0.36 10.99
N PHE A 30 -7.39 0.43 10.43
CA PHE A 30 -7.36 0.69 8.99
C PHE A 30 -7.17 -0.60 8.18
N LEU A 31 -6.18 -1.42 8.55
CA LEU A 31 -5.87 -2.67 7.86
C LEU A 31 -7.01 -3.69 7.94
N LYS A 32 -7.67 -3.83 9.10
CA LYS A 32 -8.84 -4.72 9.24
C LYS A 32 -10.04 -4.27 8.41
N GLY A 33 -10.18 -2.97 8.16
CA GLY A 33 -11.19 -2.45 7.23
C GLY A 33 -10.88 -2.71 5.74
N ARG A 34 -9.67 -3.19 5.41
CA ARG A 34 -9.20 -3.37 4.03
C ARG A 34 -8.83 -4.82 3.69
N LEU A 35 -8.32 -5.59 4.65
CA LEU A 35 -7.79 -6.92 4.45
C LEU A 35 -8.62 -7.94 5.24
N GLU A 36 -9.56 -8.58 4.55
CA GLU A 36 -10.42 -9.59 5.16
C GLU A 36 -9.69 -10.92 5.41
N ASN A 37 -10.09 -11.59 6.50
CA ASN A 37 -9.66 -12.95 6.88
C ASN A 37 -8.18 -13.07 7.24
N ILE A 38 -7.54 -11.99 7.70
CA ILE A 38 -6.14 -12.03 8.20
C ILE A 38 -5.94 -11.24 9.50
N ASP A 39 -7.00 -10.91 10.23
CA ASP A 39 -7.02 -10.10 11.45
C ASP A 39 -5.98 -10.52 12.48
N THR A 40 -5.79 -11.83 12.68
CA THR A 40 -4.79 -12.38 13.62
C THR A 40 -3.38 -11.94 13.24
N HIS A 41 -3.05 -11.92 11.93
CA HIS A 41 -1.74 -11.49 11.45
C HIS A 41 -1.58 -9.97 11.47
N ILE A 42 -2.68 -9.22 11.29
CA ILE A 42 -2.68 -7.75 11.47
C ILE A 42 -2.39 -7.40 12.93
N ASN A 43 -2.92 -8.16 13.89
CA ASN A 43 -2.62 -7.94 15.31
C ASN A 43 -1.13 -8.14 15.64
N THR A 44 -0.41 -9.01 14.93
CA THR A 44 1.05 -9.14 15.09
C THR A 44 1.77 -7.83 14.80
N LEU A 45 1.32 -7.06 13.79
CA LEU A 45 1.90 -5.73 13.50
C LEU A 45 1.70 -4.76 14.66
N THR A 46 0.55 -4.83 15.34
CA THR A 46 0.27 -4.01 16.53
C THR A 46 1.15 -4.37 17.71
N VAL A 47 1.36 -5.66 17.96
CA VAL A 47 2.27 -6.15 19.01
C VAL A 47 3.71 -5.71 18.78
N GLN A 48 4.10 -5.54 17.52
CA GLN A 48 5.43 -5.06 17.11
C GLN A 48 5.51 -3.53 16.99
N GLU A 49 4.49 -2.82 17.48
CA GLU A 49 4.43 -1.35 17.49
C GLU A 49 4.60 -0.71 16.10
N VAL A 50 4.15 -1.41 15.04
CA VAL A 50 4.24 -0.91 13.67
C VAL A 50 3.26 0.24 13.46
N ASP A 51 3.79 1.41 13.13
CA ASP A 51 3.00 2.58 12.70
C ASP A 51 2.89 2.66 11.16
N GLY A 52 2.14 3.65 10.67
CA GLY A 52 1.90 3.81 9.25
C GLY A 52 3.13 4.08 8.39
N VAL A 53 4.14 4.77 8.93
CA VAL A 53 5.40 5.03 8.20
C VAL A 53 6.20 3.75 8.09
N THR A 54 6.40 3.06 9.21
CA THR A 54 7.11 1.78 9.29
C THR A 54 6.43 0.73 8.40
N PHE A 55 5.10 0.69 8.41
CA PHE A 55 4.31 -0.22 7.58
C PHE A 55 4.64 -0.11 6.09
N LEU A 56 4.81 1.10 5.58
CA LEU A 56 5.12 1.34 4.17
C LEU A 56 6.52 0.86 3.78
N GLU A 57 7.41 0.62 4.74
CA GLU A 57 8.78 0.16 4.52
C GLU A 57 8.92 -1.37 4.68
N ILE A 58 7.87 -2.04 5.16
CA ILE A 58 7.88 -3.49 5.39
C ILE A 58 8.12 -4.27 4.08
N THR A 59 9.03 -5.23 4.16
CA THR A 59 9.33 -6.17 3.08
C THR A 59 8.63 -7.51 3.29
N GLN A 60 8.48 -8.29 2.21
CA GLN A 60 7.97 -9.67 2.31
C GLN A 60 8.85 -10.54 3.21
N GLU A 61 10.17 -10.34 3.17
CA GLU A 61 11.10 -11.08 4.00
C GLU A 61 10.84 -10.79 5.47
N TYR A 62 10.68 -9.52 5.86
CA TYR A 62 10.37 -9.16 7.24
C TYR A 62 9.07 -9.81 7.72
N LEU A 63 8.00 -9.76 6.91
CA LEU A 63 6.72 -10.40 7.23
C LEU A 63 6.88 -11.91 7.47
N THR A 64 7.66 -12.60 6.63
CA THR A 64 7.73 -14.06 6.65
C THR A 64 8.82 -14.63 7.56
N LYS A 65 9.91 -13.88 7.79
CA LYS A 65 11.09 -14.33 8.53
C LYS A 65 11.18 -13.74 9.93
N ASN A 66 10.76 -12.49 10.12
CA ASN A 66 10.83 -11.82 11.41
C ASN A 66 9.50 -11.91 12.17
N LEU A 67 8.37 -11.79 11.45
CA LEU A 67 7.03 -11.84 12.04
C LEU A 67 6.35 -13.20 11.91
N GLU A 68 6.99 -14.16 11.23
CA GLU A 68 6.49 -15.51 11.00
C GLU A 68 5.06 -15.54 10.41
N ILE A 69 4.68 -14.49 9.67
CA ILE A 69 3.38 -14.41 9.01
C ILE A 69 3.42 -15.36 7.80
N PRO A 70 2.44 -16.27 7.65
CA PRO A 70 2.39 -17.17 6.52
C PRO A 70 2.38 -16.44 5.18
N LEU A 71 2.91 -17.08 4.13
CA LEU A 71 3.10 -16.48 2.82
C LEU A 71 1.82 -15.86 2.23
N GLY A 72 0.66 -16.49 2.43
CA GLY A 72 -0.62 -16.00 1.92
C GLY A 72 -0.99 -14.61 2.47
N PRO A 73 -1.18 -14.47 3.79
CA PRO A 73 -1.38 -13.17 4.44
C PRO A 73 -0.27 -12.15 4.15
N ALA A 74 0.99 -12.58 4.14
CA ALA A 74 2.12 -11.68 3.83
C ALA A 74 1.99 -11.07 2.41
N LYS A 75 1.58 -11.86 1.42
CA LYS A 75 1.32 -11.36 0.06
C LYS A 75 0.15 -10.37 -0.01
N LYS A 76 -0.91 -10.57 0.79
CA LYS A 76 -2.03 -9.61 0.86
C LYS A 76 -1.57 -8.26 1.42
N ILE A 77 -0.78 -8.27 2.47
CA ILE A 77 -0.21 -7.06 3.08
C ILE A 77 0.70 -6.34 2.08
N LEU A 78 1.62 -7.07 1.44
CA LEU A 78 2.54 -6.48 0.46
C LEU A 78 1.80 -5.87 -0.74
N LYS A 79 0.75 -6.54 -1.23
CA LYS A 79 -0.10 -6.02 -2.31
C LYS A 79 -0.71 -4.67 -1.93
N LEU A 80 -1.25 -4.56 -0.71
CA LEU A 80 -1.82 -3.31 -0.22
C LEU A 80 -0.77 -2.19 -0.13
N ILE A 81 0.43 -2.48 0.38
CA ILE A 81 1.54 -1.52 0.44
C ILE A 81 1.87 -0.99 -0.96
N ASN A 82 1.94 -1.88 -1.95
CA ASN A 82 2.22 -1.50 -3.34
C ASN A 82 1.08 -0.67 -3.94
N GLU A 83 -0.19 -1.04 -3.70
CA GLU A 83 -1.35 -0.25 -4.14
C GLU A 83 -1.32 1.18 -3.59
N ILE A 84 -1.02 1.35 -2.29
CA ILE A 84 -0.88 2.67 -1.65
C ILE A 84 0.26 3.50 -2.28
N LYS A 85 1.38 2.86 -2.63
CA LYS A 85 2.53 3.53 -3.26
C LYS A 85 2.26 3.86 -4.74
N GLU A 86 1.61 2.98 -5.48
CA GLU A 86 1.31 3.13 -6.90
C GLU A 86 0.22 4.19 -7.15
N GLU A 87 -0.77 4.31 -6.27
CA GLU A 87 -1.74 5.43 -6.31
C GLU A 87 -1.01 6.78 -6.31
N HIS A 88 0.09 6.89 -5.57
CA HIS A 88 0.93 8.09 -5.54
C HIS A 88 1.91 8.20 -6.74
N SER A 89 2.22 7.10 -7.43
CA SER A 89 3.11 7.09 -8.61
C SER A 89 2.38 7.21 -9.95
N THR A 90 1.06 7.03 -10.00
CA THR A 90 0.28 7.20 -11.24
C THR A 90 0.15 8.67 -11.69
N ALA A 91 0.60 9.64 -10.89
CA ALA A 91 0.91 10.99 -11.37
C ALA A 91 2.16 11.06 -12.29
N GLY A 92 2.93 9.97 -12.45
CA GLY A 92 4.19 9.95 -13.20
C GLY A 92 4.37 8.86 -14.27
N ILE A 93 3.53 7.83 -14.34
CA ILE A 93 3.78 6.65 -15.21
C ILE A 93 2.91 6.60 -16.47
N GLY A 94 1.91 7.48 -16.61
CA GLY A 94 1.12 7.61 -17.84
C GLY A 94 1.91 7.99 -19.11
N SER A 95 3.19 8.37 -18.98
CA SER A 95 4.00 8.90 -20.09
C SER A 95 4.91 7.87 -20.79
N LEU A 96 5.25 6.73 -20.16
CA LEU A 96 6.33 5.88 -20.70
C LEU A 96 5.89 4.79 -21.68
N ILE A 97 4.59 4.47 -21.76
CA ILE A 97 4.12 3.39 -22.65
C ILE A 97 3.97 3.88 -24.11
N SER A 98 3.90 5.19 -24.36
CA SER A 98 3.79 5.72 -25.74
C SER A 98 5.12 5.82 -26.50
N GLY A 99 6.27 5.56 -25.87
CA GLY A 99 7.59 5.86 -26.45
C GLY A 99 8.32 4.73 -27.18
N ILE A 100 7.85 3.47 -27.12
CA ILE A 100 8.63 2.32 -27.64
C ILE A 100 8.29 1.97 -29.10
N ALA A 101 7.32 2.64 -29.72
CA ALA A 101 6.99 2.46 -31.13
C ALA A 101 7.93 3.29 -32.05
N GLY A 102 9.23 2.96 -32.05
CA GLY A 102 10.21 3.73 -32.82
C GLY A 102 11.54 3.05 -33.13
N LEU A 103 11.69 1.74 -32.92
CA LEU A 103 12.86 1.01 -33.39
C LEU A 103 12.59 0.43 -34.78
N LYS A 104 12.77 1.28 -35.80
CA LYS A 104 12.97 0.83 -37.18
C LYS A 104 14.04 1.70 -37.85
N LEU A 105 15.30 1.30 -37.69
CA LEU A 105 16.42 1.74 -38.53
C LEU A 105 17.32 0.50 -38.72
N GLN A 106 16.99 -0.36 -39.68
CA GLN A 106 17.40 -0.32 -41.09
C GLN A 106 18.86 -0.75 -41.24
N GLY A 107 19.03 -2.06 -41.49
CA GLY A 107 20.27 -2.58 -42.05
C GLY A 107 20.34 -2.20 -43.53
N ASN A 108 21.50 -1.68 -43.93
CA ASN A 108 22.19 -2.03 -45.16
C ASN A 108 23.63 -1.54 -45.07
#